data_AF-A0A935YRP1-F1
#
_entry.id   AF-A0A935YRP1-F1
#
_cell.length_a   1.000
_cell.length_b   1.000
_cell.length_c   1.000
_cell.angle_alpha   90.00
_cell.angle_beta   90.00
_cell.angle_gamma   90.00
#
_symmetry.space_group_name_H-M   'P 1'
#
loop_
_entity.id
_entity.type
_entity.pdbx_description
1 polymer ?
#
loop_
_entity_poly.entity_id
_entity_poly.type
_entity_poly.pdbx_seq_one_letter_code
_entity_poly.pdbx_strand_id
1 'polypeptide(L)'
;MPLYPIKCGCGFAGDVFAKVGELDSGGQLWCPLCGTRAEQDYARKAIGVLRNELHGRRRESIEIAAKPHEVARLRRMYGDSGKCWQDDGSVRFTDKSDAAAFFRKEEEVKKRLREKKAARDAKAKGKV
;
A
#
# COMPACT_ATOMS: atom_id res chain seq x y z
N MET A 1 -17.57 15.16 11.21
CA MET A 1 -17.07 16.38 10.54
C MET A 1 -15.65 16.08 10.09
N PRO A 2 -15.31 16.18 8.79
CA PRO A 2 -13.98 15.84 8.30
C PRO A 2 -12.90 16.77 8.87
N LEU A 3 -11.68 16.23 8.95
CA LEU A 3 -10.50 16.90 9.48
C LEU A 3 -9.53 17.23 8.34
N TYR A 4 -9.23 18.51 8.17
CA TYR A 4 -8.36 19.02 7.11
C TYR A 4 -7.08 19.59 7.72
N PRO A 5 -5.90 19.07 7.34
CA PRO A 5 -4.64 19.72 7.69
C PRO A 5 -4.51 20.99 6.87
N ILE A 6 -4.29 22.14 7.51
CA ILE A 6 -4.12 23.42 6.80
C ILE A 6 -2.80 24.07 7.16
N LYS A 7 -2.28 24.86 6.23
CA LYS A 7 -1.14 25.75 6.43
C LYS A 7 -1.51 27.14 5.95
N CYS A 8 -1.37 28.12 6.83
CA CYS A 8 -1.68 29.51 6.57
C CYS A 8 -0.40 30.35 6.52
N GLY A 9 -0.39 31.40 5.70
CA GLY A 9 0.72 32.37 5.64
C GLY A 9 1.00 33.09 6.97
N CYS A 10 0.05 33.10 7.92
CA CYS A 10 0.23 33.64 9.27
C CYS A 10 1.05 32.72 10.21
N GLY A 11 1.49 31.56 9.74
CA GLY A 11 2.24 30.59 10.55
C GLY A 11 1.39 29.52 11.23
N PHE A 12 0.05 29.59 11.18
CA PHE A 12 -0.79 28.48 11.63
C PHE A 12 -0.57 27.25 10.74
N ALA A 13 -0.24 26.13 11.36
CA ALA A 13 -0.20 24.83 10.71
C ALA A 13 -0.79 23.78 11.67
N GLY A 14 -1.85 23.11 11.25
CA GLY A 14 -2.55 22.16 12.09
C GLY A 14 -3.83 21.65 11.46
N ASP A 15 -4.53 20.78 12.18
CA ASP A 15 -5.78 20.18 11.74
C ASP A 15 -7.00 21.02 12.14
N VAL A 16 -7.92 21.23 11.21
CA VAL A 16 -9.19 21.96 11.43
C VAL A 16 -10.37 21.09 11.03
N PHE A 17 -11.43 21.14 11.83
CA PHE A 17 -12.71 20.52 11.49
C PHE A 17 -13.56 21.46 10.65
N ALA A 18 -13.99 21.01 9.48
CA ALA A 18 -14.86 21.79 8.60
C ALA A 18 -15.86 20.88 7.87
N LYS A 19 -16.97 21.43 7.40
CA LYS A 19 -17.89 20.72 6.49
C LYS A 19 -17.37 20.81 5.05
N VAL A 20 -17.74 19.86 4.20
CA VAL A 20 -17.35 19.90 2.77
C VAL A 20 -17.84 21.18 2.08
N GLY A 21 -19.00 21.71 2.48
CA GLY A 21 -19.52 22.98 1.96
C GLY A 21 -18.79 24.24 2.42
N GLU A 22 -17.83 24.14 3.35
CA GLU A 22 -17.04 25.28 3.84
C GLU A 22 -15.73 25.48 3.06
N LEU A 23 -15.37 24.50 2.22
CA LEU A 23 -14.26 24.62 1.28
C LEU A 23 -14.66 25.53 0.11
N ASP A 24 -13.73 26.36 -0.35
CA ASP A 24 -13.93 27.08 -1.60
C ASP A 24 -13.63 26.21 -2.83
N SER A 25 -13.71 26.81 -4.03
CA SER A 25 -13.42 26.13 -5.30
C SER A 25 -11.99 25.61 -5.43
N GLY A 26 -11.05 26.16 -4.65
CA GLY A 26 -9.66 25.70 -4.58
C GLY A 26 -9.40 24.73 -3.42
N GLY A 27 -10.43 24.36 -2.66
CA GLY A 27 -10.28 23.53 -1.48
C GLY A 27 -9.64 24.26 -0.29
N GLN A 28 -9.66 25.59 -0.21
CA GLN A 28 -9.09 26.32 0.92
C GLN A 28 -10.10 26.51 2.04
N LEU A 29 -9.60 26.52 3.28
CA LEU A 29 -10.40 26.70 4.49
C LEU A 29 -9.99 27.97 5.24
N TRP A 30 -10.87 28.47 6.10
CA TRP A 30 -10.55 29.63 6.93
C TRP A 30 -9.56 29.25 8.04
N CYS A 31 -8.49 30.03 8.16
CA CYS A 31 -7.54 29.92 9.24
C CYS A 31 -8.18 30.38 10.56
N PRO A 32 -8.15 29.57 11.63
CA PRO A 32 -8.75 29.95 12.91
C PRO A 32 -8.00 31.08 13.63
N LEU A 33 -6.73 31.35 13.26
CA LEU A 33 -5.93 32.40 13.91
C LEU A 33 -6.10 33.77 13.28
N CYS A 34 -6.08 33.86 11.95
CA CYS A 34 -6.10 35.16 11.26
C CYS A 34 -7.31 35.35 10.34
N GLY A 35 -8.18 34.35 10.21
CA GLY A 35 -9.37 34.45 9.37
C GLY A 35 -9.06 34.65 7.88
N THR A 36 -7.88 34.26 7.39
CA THR A 36 -7.58 34.23 5.94
C THR A 36 -7.74 32.82 5.39
N ARG A 37 -7.85 32.68 4.06
CA ARG A 37 -7.90 31.38 3.41
C ARG A 37 -6.53 30.69 3.51
N ALA A 38 -6.54 29.46 3.99
CA ALA A 38 -5.39 28.61 4.19
C ALA A 38 -5.48 27.39 3.28
N GLU A 39 -4.33 26.98 2.74
CA GLU A 39 -4.22 25.82 1.87
C GLU A 39 -4.19 24.53 2.69
N GLN A 40 -4.66 23.45 2.08
CA GLN A 40 -4.57 22.13 2.70
C GLN A 40 -3.14 21.59 2.59
N ASP A 41 -2.52 21.21 3.70
CA ASP A 41 -1.16 20.67 3.77
C ASP A 41 -1.18 19.18 4.15
N TYR A 42 -1.51 18.34 3.18
CA TYR A 42 -1.47 16.89 3.35
C TYR A 42 -0.05 16.32 3.39
N ALA A 43 0.96 17.06 2.94
CA ALA A 43 2.34 16.60 2.96
C ALA A 43 2.86 16.43 4.40
N ARG A 44 2.39 17.27 5.33
CA ARG A 44 2.66 17.13 6.77
C ARG A 44 1.83 16.07 7.47
N LYS A 45 0.70 15.66 6.89
CA LYS A 45 -0.07 14.52 7.35
C LYS A 45 0.65 13.26 6.89
N ALA A 46 1.81 13.00 7.49
CA ALA A 46 2.43 11.71 7.41
C ALA A 46 1.39 10.72 7.95
N ILE A 47 0.69 10.04 7.04
CA ILE A 47 0.02 8.79 7.37
C ILE A 47 1.18 7.90 7.76
N GLY A 48 1.43 7.84 9.07
CA GLY A 48 2.36 6.89 9.63
C GLY A 48 1.79 5.54 9.28
N VAL A 49 2.22 4.98 8.14
CA VAL A 49 2.09 3.56 7.88
C VAL A 49 3.04 2.93 8.89
N LEU A 50 2.56 2.80 10.12
CA LEU A 50 3.16 1.97 11.14
C LEU A 50 3.13 0.55 10.56
N ARG A 51 4.13 0.22 9.75
CA ARG A 51 4.45 -1.12 9.25
C ARG A 51 4.55 -2.16 10.37
N ASN A 52 4.55 -1.70 11.61
CA ASN A 52 4.75 -2.51 12.80
C ASN A 52 3.47 -3.05 13.42
N GLU A 53 2.29 -2.51 13.09
CA GLU A 53 1.03 -3.00 13.64
C GLU A 53 -0.01 -3.24 12.54
N LEU A 54 -0.35 -4.51 12.32
CA LEU A 54 -1.53 -4.91 11.55
C LEU A 54 -2.79 -4.60 12.38
N HIS A 55 -3.13 -3.32 12.54
CA HIS A 55 -4.37 -2.91 13.19
C HIS A 55 -5.52 -2.93 12.18
N GLY A 56 -6.43 -3.89 12.35
CA GLY A 56 -7.62 -4.08 11.53
C GLY A 56 -7.96 -5.56 11.35
N ARG A 57 -9.26 -5.89 11.18
CA ARG A 57 -9.69 -7.28 10.86
C ARG A 57 -9.16 -7.78 9.52
N ARG A 58 -8.70 -6.88 8.64
CA ARG A 58 -8.20 -7.21 7.31
C ARG A 58 -6.74 -7.64 7.39
N ARG A 59 -6.58 -8.95 7.50
CA ARG A 59 -5.33 -9.69 7.36
C ARG A 59 -5.02 -10.03 5.89
N GLU A 60 -5.71 -9.40 4.95
CA GLU A 60 -5.65 -9.69 3.53
C GLU A 60 -4.64 -8.76 2.82
N SER A 61 -3.83 -9.32 1.93
CA SER A 61 -2.95 -8.55 1.06
C SER A 61 -3.79 -7.85 -0.01
N ILE A 62 -3.61 -6.53 -0.13
CA ILE A 62 -4.26 -5.72 -1.19
C ILE A 62 -3.40 -5.74 -2.47
N GLU A 63 -2.10 -5.97 -2.34
CA GLU A 63 -1.14 -5.88 -3.44
C GLU A 63 -1.07 -7.16 -4.28
N ILE A 64 -1.45 -8.29 -3.70
CA ILE A 64 -1.23 -9.61 -4.29
C ILE A 64 -2.55 -10.38 -4.26
N ALA A 65 -3.07 -10.64 -5.44
CA ALA A 65 -4.19 -11.55 -5.68
C ALA A 65 -3.88 -12.42 -6.90
N ALA A 66 -4.45 -13.61 -6.92
CA ALA A 66 -4.36 -14.55 -8.03
C ALA A 66 -5.76 -15.00 -8.46
N LYS A 67 -5.84 -15.69 -9.60
CA LYS A 67 -7.11 -16.33 -9.98
C LYS A 67 -7.27 -17.65 -9.20
N PRO A 68 -8.49 -18.06 -8.82
CA PRO A 68 -8.74 -19.28 -8.04
C PRO A 68 -8.04 -20.55 -8.58
N HIS A 69 -8.03 -20.73 -9.91
CA HIS A 69 -7.40 -21.90 -10.55
C HIS A 69 -5.86 -21.89 -10.47
N GLU A 70 -5.23 -20.74 -10.21
CA GLU A 70 -3.78 -20.61 -10.09
C GLU A 70 -3.30 -20.92 -8.67
N VAL A 71 -4.20 -20.89 -7.67
CA VAL A 71 -3.90 -21.07 -6.25
C VAL A 71 -3.18 -22.39 -5.99
N ALA A 72 -3.65 -23.49 -6.57
CA ALA A 72 -3.03 -24.80 -6.37
C ALA A 72 -1.56 -24.82 -6.84
N ARG A 73 -1.26 -24.12 -7.93
CA ARG A 73 0.10 -23.98 -8.46
C ARG A 73 0.94 -23.04 -7.60
N LEU A 74 0.36 -21.94 -7.15
CA LEU A 74 1.01 -20.95 -6.28
C LEU A 74 1.36 -21.56 -4.92
N ARG A 75 0.46 -22.31 -4.29
CA ARG A 75 0.72 -23.04 -3.03
C ARG A 75 1.95 -23.94 -3.15
N ARG A 76 2.10 -24.67 -4.27
CA ARG A 76 3.29 -25.50 -4.54
C ARG A 76 4.56 -24.68 -4.73
N MET A 77 4.48 -23.52 -5.38
CA MET A 77 5.65 -22.65 -5.61
C MET A 77 6.11 -21.93 -4.33
N TYR A 78 5.18 -21.56 -3.46
CA TYR A 78 5.46 -20.86 -2.21
C TYR A 78 5.76 -21.80 -1.03
N GLY A 79 5.49 -23.11 -1.17
CA GLY A 79 5.79 -24.12 -0.14
C GLY A 79 5.06 -23.83 1.16
N ASP A 80 5.80 -23.77 2.27
CA ASP A 80 5.25 -23.50 3.62
C ASP A 80 4.56 -22.13 3.72
N SER A 81 5.02 -21.13 2.95
CA SER A 81 4.35 -19.83 2.84
C SER A 81 3.08 -19.88 1.99
N GLY A 82 2.87 -20.98 1.26
CA GLY A 82 1.70 -21.22 0.43
C GLY A 82 0.38 -21.26 1.21
N LYS A 83 0.43 -21.57 2.51
CA LYS A 83 -0.76 -21.58 3.41
C LYS A 83 -1.49 -20.24 3.49
N CYS A 84 -0.84 -19.15 3.12
CA CYS A 84 -1.45 -17.81 3.12
C CYS A 84 -2.43 -17.61 1.95
N TRP A 85 -2.31 -18.40 0.87
CA TRP A 85 -3.24 -18.34 -0.25
C TRP A 85 -4.59 -18.97 0.12
N GLN A 86 -5.66 -18.21 -0.08
CA GLN A 86 -7.04 -18.68 0.02
C GLN A 86 -7.51 -19.26 -1.32
N ASP A 87 -8.57 -20.06 -1.31
CA ASP A 87 -9.09 -20.73 -2.51
C ASP A 87 -9.69 -19.75 -3.53
N ASP A 88 -10.12 -18.57 -3.07
CA ASP A 88 -10.60 -17.47 -3.91
C ASP A 88 -9.47 -16.68 -4.60
N GLY A 89 -8.21 -17.01 -4.29
CA GLY A 89 -7.03 -16.32 -4.82
C GLY A 89 -6.60 -15.08 -4.03
N SER A 90 -7.25 -14.77 -2.91
CA SER A 90 -6.76 -13.78 -1.96
C SER A 90 -5.60 -14.33 -1.12
N VAL A 91 -4.77 -13.45 -0.57
CA VAL A 91 -3.70 -13.83 0.38
C VAL A 91 -4.07 -13.30 1.75
N ARG A 92 -4.16 -14.18 2.75
CA ARG A 92 -4.47 -13.83 4.13
C ARG A 92 -3.34 -14.27 5.05
N PHE A 93 -2.91 -13.37 5.92
CA PHE A 93 -1.83 -13.60 6.88
C PHE A 93 -2.38 -13.80 8.28
N THR A 94 -2.10 -14.92 8.92
CA THR A 94 -2.50 -15.12 10.31
C THR A 94 -1.68 -14.23 11.23
N ASP A 95 -0.37 -14.17 11.00
CA ASP A 95 0.61 -13.49 11.84
C ASP A 95 1.63 -12.68 11.03
N LYS A 96 2.33 -11.75 11.70
CA LYS A 96 3.37 -10.91 11.07
C LYS A 96 4.55 -11.73 10.55
N SER A 97 4.88 -12.83 11.22
CA SER A 97 5.92 -13.78 10.78
C SER A 97 5.57 -14.44 9.46
N ASP A 98 4.30 -14.84 9.29
CA ASP A 98 3.78 -15.42 8.05
C ASP A 98 3.83 -14.42 6.89
N ALA A 99 3.44 -13.16 7.15
CA ALA A 99 3.57 -12.09 6.16
C ALA A 99 5.03 -11.87 5.74
N ALA A 100 5.95 -11.74 6.71
CA ALA A 100 7.37 -11.54 6.43
C ALA A 100 7.98 -12.72 5.65
N ALA A 101 7.64 -13.96 6.01
CA ALA A 101 8.08 -15.15 5.28
C ALA A 101 7.52 -15.19 3.85
N PHE A 102 6.25 -14.83 3.67
CA PHE A 102 5.59 -14.78 2.37
C PHE A 102 6.24 -13.77 1.42
N PHE A 103 6.45 -12.52 1.87
CA PHE A 103 7.07 -11.48 1.05
C PHE A 103 8.53 -11.80 0.72
N ARG A 104 9.29 -12.38 1.65
CA ARG A 104 10.65 -12.88 1.36
C ARG A 104 10.64 -13.94 0.27
N LYS A 105 9.68 -14.87 0.32
CA LYS A 105 9.55 -15.92 -0.70
C LYS A 105 9.11 -15.35 -2.04
N GLU A 106 8.22 -14.37 -2.04
CA GLU A 106 7.80 -13.67 -3.24
C GLU A 106 8.98 -12.98 -3.94
N GLU A 107 9.83 -12.26 -3.19
CA GLU A 107 11.04 -11.63 -3.74
C GLU A 107 11.98 -12.67 -4.36
N GLU A 108 12.17 -13.82 -3.69
CA GLU A 108 12.99 -14.93 -4.21
C GLU A 108 12.41 -15.47 -5.53
N VAL A 109 11.09 -15.69 -5.60
CA VAL A 109 10.41 -16.17 -6.81
C VAL A 109 10.52 -15.13 -7.93
N LYS A 110 10.29 -13.85 -7.64
CA LYS A 110 10.44 -12.75 -8.60
C LYS A 110 11.88 -12.66 -9.12
N LYS A 111 12.89 -12.81 -8.26
CA LYS A 111 14.30 -12.83 -8.65
C LYS A 111 14.61 -14.00 -9.59
N ARG A 112 14.19 -15.22 -9.24
CA ARG A 112 14.36 -16.41 -10.10
C ARG A 112 13.68 -16.25 -11.46
N LEU A 113 12.51 -15.63 -11.52
CA LEU A 113 11.81 -15.36 -12.77
C LEU A 113 12.55 -14.33 -13.62
N ARG A 114 13.11 -13.28 -13.02
CA ARG A 114 13.96 -12.29 -13.71
C ARG A 114 15.21 -12.94 -14.29
N GLU A 115 15.90 -13.77 -13.51
CA GLU A 115 17.09 -14.51 -13.96
C GLU A 115 16.77 -15.47 -15.12
N LYS A 116 15.66 -16.23 -15.01
CA LYS A 116 15.20 -17.10 -16.11
C LYS A 116 14.82 -16.31 -17.37
N LYS A 117 14.18 -15.15 -17.23
CA LYS A 117 13.83 -14.28 -18.36
C LYS A 117 15.09 -13.74 -19.02
N ALA A 118 16.04 -13.20 -18.25
CA ALA A 118 17.32 -12.73 -18.76
C ALA A 118 18.11 -13.83 -19.47
N ALA A 119 18.12 -15.05 -18.95
CA ALA A 119 18.77 -16.19 -19.60
C ALA A 119 18.11 -16.60 -20.92
N ARG A 120 16.77 -16.49 -21.03
CA ARG A 120 16.04 -16.72 -22.29
C ARG A 120 16.35 -15.64 -23.31
N ASP A 121 16.37 -14.38 -22.89
CA ASP A 121 16.65 -13.25 -23.76
C ASP A 121 18.11 -13.26 -24.27
N ALA A 122 19.06 -13.69 -23.43
CA ALA A 122 20.45 -13.90 -23.83
C ALA A 122 20.61 -15.05 -24.84
N LYS A 123 19.91 -16.18 -24.65
CA LYS A 123 19.90 -17.29 -25.62
C LYS A 123 19.22 -16.94 -26.94
N ALA A 124 18.22 -16.06 -26.92
CA ALA A 124 17.57 -15.56 -28.13
C ALA A 124 18.49 -14.62 -28.94
N LYS A 125 19.33 -13.83 -28.26
CA LYS A 125 20.29 -12.91 -28.91
C LYS A 125 21.57 -13.59 -29.43
N GLY A 126 21.97 -14.72 -28.86
CA GLY A 126 23.15 -15.49 -29.30
C GLY A 126 22.89 -16.47 -30.46
N LYS A 127 21.70 -16.43 -31.08
CA LYS A 127 21.30 -17.33 -32.17
C LYS A 127 21.16 -16.62 -33.52
N VAL A 128 21.80 -15.44 -33.66
CA VAL A 128 21.95 -14.68 -34.91
C VAL A 128 23.35 -14.86 -35.43
#